data_AF-A0A2S6PRJ5-F1
#
_entry.id   AF-A0A2S6PRJ5-F1
#
_cell.length_a   1.000
_cell.length_b   1.000
_cell.length_c   1.000
_cell.angle_alpha   90.00
_cell.angle_beta   90.00
_cell.angle_gamma   90.00
#
_symmetry.space_group_name_H-M   'P 1'
#
loop_
_entity.id
_entity.type
_entity.pdbx_description
1 polymer ?
#
loop_
_entity_poly.entity_id
_entity_poly.type
_entity_poly.pdbx_seq_one_letter_code
_entity_poly.pdbx_strand_id
1 'polypeptide(L)'
;MSARKAAMVTYRCCWLLFVALVLVGLFAERLVPFWLTFVPAAAAILIGLLLGRRSVEDLAKDRPAVEVGPPVTGRWVAVNSPADKVPSHGTHGYGQTYAIDIVAEPEEGGRPPFRWLWPVARPNRDFPAFDAPLVAVADGTVVRASDGQRDHRSRNSGPALAYLMLLEASVRDMSGAHRIVGNHVVLDLGDGTYAAYAHVRKGSLQVEAGDTVREGQVLARCGNSGNSTEPHVHFQLMDHPDLDVARGIPFTWRGVGVPAGGEAFTAEGAVSTG
;
A
#
# COMPACT_ATOMS: atom_id res chain seq x y z
N MET A 1 -23.54 1.85 -1.30
CA MET A 1 -22.26 2.59 -1.33
C MET A 1 -22.20 3.52 -0.12
N SER A 2 -21.13 3.50 0.67
CA SER A 2 -21.02 4.35 1.87
C SER A 2 -20.81 5.83 1.51
N ALA A 3 -21.16 6.75 2.41
CA ALA A 3 -20.95 8.19 2.21
C ALA A 3 -19.47 8.54 1.97
N ARG A 4 -18.55 7.86 2.70
CA ARG A 4 -17.10 8.00 2.51
C ARG A 4 -16.66 7.54 1.12
N LYS A 5 -17.19 6.41 0.64
CA LYS A 5 -16.91 5.92 -0.73
C LYS A 5 -17.42 6.90 -1.79
N ALA A 6 -18.65 7.39 -1.61
CA ALA A 6 -19.22 8.40 -2.51
C ALA A 6 -18.37 9.67 -2.56
N ALA A 7 -17.87 10.14 -1.41
CA ALA A 7 -16.97 11.29 -1.34
C ALA A 7 -15.63 11.02 -2.05
N MET A 8 -15.02 9.84 -1.89
CA MET A 8 -13.81 9.44 -2.62
C MET A 8 -14.02 9.36 -4.14
N VAL A 9 -15.17 8.83 -4.59
CA VAL A 9 -15.54 8.83 -6.02
C VAL A 9 -15.69 10.26 -6.52
N THR A 10 -16.39 11.11 -5.78
CA THR A 10 -16.60 12.53 -6.13
C THR A 10 -15.26 13.27 -6.22
N TYR A 11 -14.38 13.08 -5.23
CA TYR A 11 -13.01 13.61 -5.22
C TYR A 11 -12.25 13.28 -6.52
N ARG A 12 -12.31 12.02 -6.97
CA ARG A 12 -11.66 11.59 -8.22
C ARG A 12 -12.32 12.20 -9.45
N CYS A 13 -13.65 12.20 -9.51
CA CYS A 13 -14.39 12.83 -10.60
C CYS A 13 -14.05 14.32 -10.74
N CYS A 14 -13.89 15.03 -9.62
CA CYS A 14 -13.46 16.42 -9.61
C CYS A 14 -12.05 16.61 -10.21
N TRP A 15 -11.08 15.78 -9.84
CA TRP A 15 -9.74 15.83 -10.44
C TRP A 15 -9.73 15.46 -11.92
N LEU A 16 -10.47 14.43 -12.32
CA LEU A 16 -10.59 14.03 -13.73
C LEU A 16 -11.24 15.13 -14.57
N LEU A 17 -12.29 15.77 -14.05
CA LEU A 17 -12.94 16.90 -14.71
C LEU A 17 -11.98 18.09 -14.83
N PHE A 18 -11.22 18.41 -13.78
CA PHE A 18 -10.19 19.45 -13.83
C PHE A 18 -9.19 19.19 -14.97
N VAL A 19 -8.61 18.00 -15.01
CA VAL A 19 -7.64 17.62 -16.05
C VAL A 19 -8.27 17.67 -17.44
N ALA A 20 -9.50 17.17 -17.60
CA ALA A 20 -10.21 17.22 -18.88
C ALA A 20 -10.43 18.66 -19.36
N LEU A 21 -10.86 19.58 -18.48
CA LEU A 21 -11.07 20.99 -18.81
C LEU A 21 -9.75 21.69 -19.20
N VAL A 22 -8.67 21.40 -18.48
CA VAL A 22 -7.33 21.92 -18.83
C VAL A 22 -6.91 21.42 -20.20
N LEU A 23 -7.01 20.11 -20.47
CA LEU A 23 -6.60 19.52 -21.74
C LEU A 23 -7.43 20.04 -22.91
N VAL A 24 -8.76 20.10 -22.79
CA VAL A 24 -9.63 20.67 -23.83
C VAL A 24 -9.25 22.12 -24.11
N GLY A 25 -9.01 22.92 -23.06
CA GLY A 25 -8.61 24.32 -23.20
C GLY A 25 -7.23 24.56 -23.83
N LEU A 26 -6.41 23.52 -24.03
CA LEU A 26 -5.15 23.60 -24.77
C LEU A 26 -5.32 23.42 -26.28
N PHE A 27 -6.37 22.72 -26.71
CA PHE A 27 -6.55 22.32 -28.11
C PHE A 27 -7.84 22.83 -28.75
N ALA A 28 -8.76 23.37 -27.96
CA ALA A 28 -10.04 23.89 -28.40
C ALA A 28 -10.38 25.22 -27.70
N GLU A 29 -11.40 25.90 -28.21
CA GLU A 29 -11.97 27.04 -27.50
C GLU A 29 -12.45 26.62 -26.10
N ARG A 30 -12.19 27.47 -25.12
CA ARG A 30 -12.51 27.16 -23.73
C ARG A 30 -14.03 27.03 -23.57
N LEU A 31 -14.46 25.87 -23.09
CA LEU A 31 -15.87 25.59 -22.78
C LEU A 31 -16.42 26.43 -21.62
N VAL A 32 -15.53 26.89 -20.73
CA VAL A 32 -15.85 27.68 -19.54
C VAL A 32 -14.85 28.82 -19.34
N PRO A 33 -15.23 29.91 -18.65
CA PRO A 33 -14.29 30.91 -18.17
C PRO A 33 -13.06 30.29 -17.47
N PHE A 34 -11.88 30.86 -17.70
CA PHE A 34 -10.60 30.29 -17.22
C PHE A 34 -10.58 29.97 -15.72
N TRP A 35 -11.16 30.84 -14.89
CA TRP A 35 -11.19 30.62 -13.44
C TRP A 35 -12.13 29.47 -13.04
N LEU A 36 -13.20 29.19 -13.80
CA LEU A 36 -14.11 28.07 -13.55
C LEU A 36 -13.45 26.72 -13.82
N THR A 37 -12.40 26.67 -14.64
CA THR A 37 -11.57 25.47 -14.81
C THR A 37 -11.07 24.94 -13.48
N PHE A 38 -10.77 25.81 -12.50
CA PHE A 38 -10.19 25.43 -11.21
C PHE A 38 -11.21 25.05 -10.13
N VAL A 39 -12.51 25.28 -10.36
CA VAL A 39 -13.56 24.94 -9.37
C VAL A 39 -13.57 23.44 -9.01
N PRO A 40 -13.48 22.50 -9.97
CA PRO A 40 -13.38 21.07 -9.64
C PRO A 40 -12.15 20.75 -8.79
N ALA A 41 -10.98 21.35 -9.08
CA ALA A 41 -9.77 21.14 -8.27
C ALA A 41 -9.95 21.68 -6.83
N ALA A 42 -10.53 22.87 -6.67
CA ALA A 42 -10.82 23.43 -5.35
C ALA A 42 -11.81 22.55 -4.55
N ALA A 43 -12.84 22.02 -5.21
CA ALA A 43 -13.77 21.08 -4.60
C ALA A 43 -13.08 19.78 -4.18
N ALA A 44 -12.19 19.22 -5.02
CA ALA A 44 -11.41 18.03 -4.69
C ALA A 44 -10.52 18.27 -3.45
N ILE A 45 -9.82 19.41 -3.39
CA ILE A 45 -9.00 19.79 -2.24
C ILE A 45 -9.86 19.88 -0.98
N LEU A 46 -11.01 20.55 -1.03
CA LEU A 46 -11.92 20.66 0.11
C LEU A 46 -12.42 19.29 0.58
N ILE A 47 -12.86 18.43 -0.33
CA ILE A 47 -13.30 17.07 -0.02
C ILE A 47 -12.16 16.29 0.65
N GLY A 48 -10.94 16.36 0.10
CA GLY A 48 -9.76 15.71 0.66
C GLY A 48 -9.45 16.17 2.09
N LEU A 49 -9.49 17.49 2.34
CA LEU A 49 -9.29 18.06 3.68
C LEU A 49 -10.35 17.58 4.68
N LEU A 50 -11.63 17.54 4.27
CA LEU A 50 -12.73 17.07 5.13
C LEU A 50 -12.62 15.57 5.44
N LEU A 51 -12.25 14.76 4.45
CA LEU A 51 -12.00 13.32 4.63
C LEU A 51 -10.80 13.06 5.54
N GLY A 52 -9.74 13.86 5.43
CA GLY A 52 -8.58 13.81 6.30
C GLY A 52 -8.95 14.11 7.75
N ARG A 53 -9.65 15.23 8.00
CA ARG A 53 -10.09 15.62 9.36
C ARG A 53 -10.93 14.56 10.06
N ARG A 54 -11.95 14.01 9.37
CA ARG A 54 -12.77 12.94 9.92
C ARG A 54 -11.98 11.66 10.22
N SER A 55 -10.99 11.35 9.39
CA SER A 55 -10.13 10.19 9.62
C SER A 55 -9.32 10.35 10.91
N VAL A 56 -8.79 11.55 11.18
CA VAL A 56 -8.08 11.86 12.43
C VAL A 56 -9.01 11.74 13.64
N GLU A 57 -10.21 12.33 13.57
CA GLU A 57 -11.20 12.28 14.66
C GLU A 57 -11.61 10.84 14.99
N ASP A 58 -11.79 9.99 13.99
CA ASP A 58 -12.19 8.61 14.19
C ASP A 58 -11.04 7.71 14.65
N LEU A 59 -9.80 8.00 14.25
CA LEU A 59 -8.61 7.28 14.74
C LEU A 59 -8.26 7.67 16.18
N ALA A 60 -8.69 8.84 16.66
CA ALA A 60 -8.58 9.20 18.07
C ALA A 60 -9.45 8.31 18.99
N LYS A 61 -10.31 7.45 18.43
CA LYS A 61 -11.00 6.41 19.19
C LYS A 61 -10.05 5.24 19.38
N ASP A 62 -9.47 5.12 20.57
CA ASP A 62 -8.54 4.05 20.94
C ASP A 62 -9.08 2.67 20.54
N ARG A 63 -8.36 2.00 19.63
CA ARG A 63 -8.53 0.57 19.36
C ARG A 63 -7.24 -0.13 19.80
N PRO A 64 -7.31 -1.19 20.62
CA PRO A 64 -6.12 -1.91 21.05
C PRO A 64 -5.42 -2.56 19.84
N ALA A 65 -4.11 -2.76 19.97
CA ALA A 65 -3.33 -3.46 18.95
C ALA A 65 -3.79 -4.91 18.80
N VAL A 66 -3.97 -5.35 17.56
CA VAL A 66 -4.31 -6.74 17.24
C VAL A 66 -3.03 -7.54 17.04
N GLU A 67 -2.87 -8.64 17.77
CA GLU A 67 -1.74 -9.55 17.59
C GLU A 67 -2.01 -10.54 16.45
N VAL A 68 -1.10 -10.61 15.49
CA VAL A 68 -1.13 -11.54 14.34
C VAL A 68 0.27 -12.10 14.08
N GLY A 69 0.42 -13.14 13.27
CA GLY A 69 1.74 -13.61 12.81
C GLY A 69 2.43 -12.62 11.86
N PRO A 70 3.76 -12.73 11.65
CA PRO A 70 4.45 -11.96 10.62
C PRO A 70 4.03 -12.40 9.20
N PRO A 71 3.93 -11.49 8.22
CA PRO A 71 3.47 -11.80 6.86
C PRO A 71 4.52 -12.52 6.00
N VAL A 72 5.68 -12.84 6.58
CA VAL A 72 6.89 -13.34 5.92
C VAL A 72 7.64 -14.31 6.83
N THR A 73 8.61 -15.02 6.27
CA THR A 73 9.54 -15.89 7.01
C THR A 73 10.99 -15.47 6.76
N GLY A 74 11.89 -15.78 7.68
CA GLY A 74 13.31 -15.45 7.57
C GLY A 74 13.64 -14.04 8.04
N ARG A 75 14.78 -13.51 7.60
CA ARG A 75 15.32 -12.22 8.05
C ARG A 75 14.90 -11.04 7.17
N TRP A 76 14.35 -10.01 7.82
CA TRP A 76 13.82 -8.80 7.18
C TRP A 76 14.21 -7.55 7.98
N VAL A 77 14.09 -6.39 7.34
CA VAL A 77 14.34 -5.07 7.95
C VAL A 77 13.16 -4.16 7.70
N ALA A 78 12.69 -3.47 8.74
CA ALA A 78 11.65 -2.46 8.58
C ALA A 78 12.24 -1.17 7.99
N VAL A 79 11.50 -0.54 7.08
CA VAL A 79 11.92 0.70 6.40
C VAL A 79 11.04 1.86 6.85
N ASN A 80 9.73 1.70 6.72
CA ASN A 80 8.73 2.62 7.27
C ASN A 80 7.94 1.85 8.32
N SER A 81 7.88 2.34 9.55
CA SER A 81 7.23 1.63 10.65
C SER A 81 6.34 2.54 11.48
N PRO A 82 5.19 2.03 11.97
CA PRO A 82 4.38 2.77 12.93
C PRO A 82 5.01 2.83 14.33
N ALA A 83 6.09 2.07 14.58
CA ALA A 83 6.89 2.21 15.79
C ALA A 83 7.63 3.56 15.85
N ASP A 84 8.02 4.13 14.70
CA ASP A 84 8.71 5.42 14.64
C ASP A 84 7.74 6.59 14.64
N LYS A 85 6.64 6.45 13.88
CA LYS A 85 5.70 7.54 13.61
C LYS A 85 4.33 6.99 13.23
N VAL A 86 3.28 7.63 13.74
CA VAL A 86 1.90 7.40 13.32
C VAL A 86 1.30 8.70 12.79
N PRO A 87 0.79 8.76 11.53
CA PRO A 87 0.79 7.68 10.55
C PRO A 87 2.19 7.41 9.96
N SER A 88 2.54 6.14 9.79
CA SER A 88 3.89 5.71 9.35
C SER A 88 4.26 6.22 7.96
N HIS A 89 3.29 6.25 7.06
CA HIS A 89 3.47 6.71 5.68
C HIS A 89 3.05 8.18 5.48
N GLY A 90 2.88 8.94 6.57
CA GLY A 90 2.43 10.33 6.53
C GLY A 90 0.97 10.52 6.09
N THR A 91 0.19 9.43 5.98
CA THR A 91 -1.21 9.45 5.57
C THR A 91 -2.06 8.45 6.34
N HIS A 92 -3.30 8.84 6.64
CA HIS A 92 -4.33 7.92 7.13
C HIS A 92 -5.13 7.28 5.99
N GLY A 93 -4.93 7.76 4.76
CA GLY A 93 -5.60 7.25 3.57
C GLY A 93 -5.23 5.80 3.28
N TYR A 94 -6.15 5.09 2.64
CA TYR A 94 -5.98 3.71 2.23
C TYR A 94 -5.76 2.69 3.35
N GLY A 95 -6.13 3.02 4.59
CA GLY A 95 -5.88 2.18 5.76
C GLY A 95 -4.43 2.19 6.26
N GLN A 96 -3.57 3.07 5.74
CA GLN A 96 -2.12 3.01 5.96
C GLN A 96 -1.62 3.63 7.28
N THR A 97 -2.52 3.93 8.23
CA THR A 97 -2.15 4.65 9.47
C THR A 97 -1.06 3.91 10.24
N TYR A 98 -1.22 2.60 10.37
CA TYR A 98 -0.27 1.72 11.05
C TYR A 98 0.42 0.77 10.07
N ALA A 99 0.49 1.11 8.77
CA ALA A 99 1.14 0.24 7.80
C ALA A 99 2.65 0.13 8.07
N ILE A 100 3.24 -0.98 7.68
CA ILE A 100 4.69 -1.21 7.76
C ILE A 100 5.23 -1.63 6.39
N ASP A 101 6.37 -1.08 6.01
CA ASP A 101 7.17 -1.53 4.88
C ASP A 101 8.36 -2.33 5.38
N ILE A 102 8.49 -3.57 4.91
CA ILE A 102 9.65 -4.42 5.21
C ILE A 102 10.33 -4.88 3.93
N VAL A 103 11.65 -5.02 4.00
CA VAL A 103 12.49 -5.55 2.91
C VAL A 103 13.24 -6.79 3.38
N ALA A 104 13.45 -7.74 2.47
CA ALA A 104 14.21 -8.92 2.80
C ALA A 104 15.71 -8.58 2.81
N GLU A 105 16.38 -9.05 3.86
CA GLU A 105 17.83 -8.89 4.03
C GLU A 105 18.40 -10.19 4.62
N PRO A 106 18.40 -11.29 3.82
CA PRO A 106 18.85 -12.60 4.29
C PRO A 106 20.32 -12.57 4.72
N GLU A 107 21.13 -11.76 4.03
CA GLU A 107 22.50 -11.41 4.40
C GLU A 107 22.57 -9.89 4.52
N GLU A 108 23.23 -9.40 5.58
CA GLU A 108 23.39 -7.96 5.82
C GLU A 108 24.12 -7.30 4.65
N GLY A 109 23.55 -6.22 4.11
CA GLY A 109 24.06 -5.54 2.92
C GLY A 109 23.75 -6.22 1.58
N GLY A 110 22.98 -7.31 1.56
CA GLY A 110 22.56 -8.00 0.33
C GLY A 110 21.54 -7.23 -0.53
N ARG A 111 20.88 -6.23 0.06
CA ARG A 111 19.94 -5.33 -0.64
C ARG A 111 20.69 -4.21 -1.38
N PRO A 112 20.42 -3.99 -2.68
CA PRO A 112 21.02 -2.86 -3.40
C PRO A 112 20.71 -1.52 -2.73
N PRO A 113 21.71 -0.67 -2.42
CA PRO A 113 21.46 0.61 -1.78
C PRO A 113 20.85 1.62 -2.76
N PHE A 114 20.19 2.63 -2.20
CA PHE A 114 19.77 3.82 -2.94
C PHE A 114 20.99 4.49 -3.62
N ARG A 115 20.80 5.00 -4.84
CA ARG A 115 21.84 5.72 -5.59
C ARG A 115 21.34 7.04 -6.11
N TRP A 116 22.14 8.10 -5.97
CA TRP A 116 21.69 9.42 -6.42
C TRP A 116 21.45 9.51 -7.94
N LEU A 117 22.29 8.87 -8.76
CA LEU A 117 22.24 9.05 -10.22
C LEU A 117 22.14 7.75 -11.03
N TRP A 118 23.05 6.80 -10.80
CA TRP A 118 23.16 5.58 -11.61
C TRP A 118 23.31 4.32 -10.74
N PRO A 119 22.70 3.17 -11.11
CA PRO A 119 21.74 3.00 -12.21
C PRO A 119 20.41 3.71 -11.91
N VAL A 120 19.75 4.24 -12.96
CA VAL A 120 18.44 4.90 -12.81
C VAL A 120 17.38 3.93 -12.28
N ALA A 121 17.34 2.71 -12.83
CA ALA A 121 16.39 1.68 -12.43
C ALA A 121 17.02 0.28 -12.53
N ARG A 122 16.77 -0.56 -11.53
CA ARG A 122 17.25 -1.94 -11.46
C ARG A 122 16.14 -2.95 -11.77
N PRO A 123 16.45 -4.11 -12.36
CA PRO A 123 15.48 -5.19 -12.45
C PRO A 123 15.14 -5.72 -11.04
N ASN A 124 13.94 -6.24 -10.86
CA ASN A 124 13.46 -6.64 -9.53
C ASN A 124 14.23 -7.83 -8.94
N ARG A 125 14.77 -8.70 -9.78
CA ARG A 125 15.60 -9.86 -9.36
C ARG A 125 16.88 -9.48 -8.61
N ASP A 126 17.29 -8.20 -8.67
CA ASP A 126 18.46 -7.72 -7.93
C ASP A 126 18.14 -7.48 -6.45
N PHE A 127 16.86 -7.51 -6.05
CA PHE A 127 16.42 -7.28 -4.68
C PHE A 127 16.00 -8.60 -4.02
N PRO A 128 16.55 -8.95 -2.85
CA PRO A 128 16.22 -10.20 -2.16
C PRO A 128 14.73 -10.38 -1.85
N ALA A 129 13.99 -9.28 -1.67
CA ALA A 129 12.56 -9.34 -1.37
C ALA A 129 11.74 -9.81 -2.57
N PHE A 130 12.19 -9.59 -3.81
CA PHE A 130 11.41 -9.98 -4.97
C PHE A 130 11.28 -11.50 -5.04
N ASP A 131 10.05 -11.98 -5.25
CA ASP A 131 9.70 -13.40 -5.29
C ASP A 131 9.74 -14.13 -3.93
N ALA A 132 10.04 -13.42 -2.82
CA ALA A 132 9.95 -13.98 -1.47
C ALA A 132 8.49 -14.35 -1.12
N PRO A 133 8.24 -15.47 -0.42
CA PRO A 133 6.89 -15.92 -0.10
C PRO A 133 6.20 -14.96 0.89
N LEU A 134 4.91 -14.71 0.66
CA LEU A 134 4.02 -14.01 1.58
C LEU A 134 3.08 -15.01 2.22
N VAL A 135 2.96 -14.99 3.53
CA VAL A 135 2.15 -15.93 4.30
C VAL A 135 0.98 -15.25 5.00
N ALA A 136 -0.10 -15.99 5.23
CA ALA A 136 -1.24 -15.56 6.01
C ALA A 136 -0.82 -15.25 7.45
N VAL A 137 -1.16 -14.06 7.95
CA VAL A 137 -0.84 -13.62 9.30
C VAL A 137 -1.77 -14.21 10.37
N ALA A 138 -2.89 -14.79 9.96
CA ALA A 138 -3.84 -15.49 10.81
C ALA A 138 -4.73 -16.37 9.93
N ASP A 139 -5.51 -17.25 10.55
CA ASP A 139 -6.65 -17.89 9.89
C ASP A 139 -7.62 -16.82 9.37
N GLY A 140 -8.19 -17.03 8.18
CA GLY A 140 -9.09 -16.05 7.61
C GLY A 140 -9.67 -16.43 6.26
N THR A 141 -10.42 -15.51 5.68
CA THR A 141 -11.01 -15.65 4.33
C THR A 141 -10.44 -14.60 3.40
N VAL A 142 -10.02 -14.99 2.20
CA VAL A 142 -9.58 -14.06 1.16
C VAL A 142 -10.80 -13.31 0.64
N VAL A 143 -10.89 -12.01 0.91
CA VAL A 143 -11.98 -11.16 0.41
C VAL A 143 -11.59 -10.37 -0.83
N ARG A 144 -10.29 -10.25 -1.10
CA ARG A 144 -9.79 -9.65 -2.34
C ARG A 144 -8.45 -10.24 -2.74
N ALA A 145 -8.32 -10.56 -4.01
CA ALA A 145 -7.09 -10.98 -4.65
C ALA A 145 -6.98 -10.26 -6.00
N SER A 146 -5.90 -9.52 -6.23
CA SER A 146 -5.72 -8.71 -7.45
C SER A 146 -4.36 -8.96 -8.06
N ASP A 147 -4.33 -9.28 -9.37
CA ASP A 147 -3.10 -9.68 -10.08
C ASP A 147 -2.90 -8.99 -11.46
N GLY A 148 -3.71 -7.98 -11.78
CA GLY A 148 -3.73 -7.38 -13.11
C GLY A 148 -2.55 -6.46 -13.44
N GLN A 149 -1.77 -6.02 -12.45
CA GLN A 149 -0.77 -4.96 -12.62
C GLN A 149 0.63 -5.53 -12.82
N ARG A 150 1.39 -4.97 -13.77
CA ARG A 150 2.79 -5.36 -13.99
C ARG A 150 3.66 -4.92 -12.82
N ASP A 151 4.65 -5.75 -12.49
CA ASP A 151 5.81 -5.30 -11.72
C ASP A 151 6.66 -4.37 -12.60
N HIS A 152 6.96 -3.18 -12.09
CA HIS A 152 7.86 -2.24 -12.75
C HIS A 152 9.29 -2.44 -12.25
N ARG A 153 10.26 -1.78 -12.88
CA ARG A 153 11.65 -1.72 -12.36
C ARG A 153 11.71 -0.88 -11.09
N SER A 154 12.81 -0.98 -10.35
CA SER A 154 13.00 -0.15 -9.17
C SER A 154 13.05 1.34 -9.53
N ARG A 155 12.60 2.15 -8.58
CA ARG A 155 12.70 3.61 -8.53
C ARG A 155 13.58 4.05 -7.37
N ASN A 156 14.56 3.22 -7.01
CA ASN A 156 15.50 3.45 -5.92
C ASN A 156 16.75 4.25 -6.36
N SER A 157 16.49 5.31 -7.14
CA SER A 157 17.48 6.32 -7.49
C SER A 157 16.88 7.72 -7.47
N GLY A 158 17.71 8.77 -7.42
CA GLY A 158 17.24 10.16 -7.44
C GLY A 158 16.28 10.46 -8.62
N PRO A 159 16.70 10.24 -9.88
CA PRO A 159 15.84 10.47 -11.05
C PRO A 159 14.55 9.63 -11.05
N ALA A 160 14.64 8.35 -10.66
CA ALA A 160 13.48 7.48 -10.70
C ALA A 160 12.50 7.76 -9.55
N LEU A 161 12.99 8.16 -8.38
CA LEU A 161 12.18 8.64 -7.27
C LEU A 161 11.50 9.97 -7.62
N ALA A 162 12.21 10.90 -8.27
CA ALA A 162 11.62 12.14 -8.77
C ALA A 162 10.51 11.86 -9.79
N TYR A 163 10.71 10.92 -10.71
CA TYR A 163 9.66 10.47 -11.64
C TYR A 163 8.43 9.93 -10.89
N LEU A 164 8.65 9.08 -9.87
CA LEU A 164 7.57 8.55 -9.03
C LEU A 164 6.78 9.68 -8.37
N MET A 165 7.48 10.58 -7.68
CA MET A 165 6.89 11.62 -6.84
C MET A 165 6.21 12.72 -7.64
N LEU A 166 6.81 13.15 -8.75
CA LEU A 166 6.34 14.32 -9.50
C LEU A 166 5.30 13.98 -10.56
N LEU A 167 5.32 12.76 -11.11
CA LEU A 167 4.47 12.39 -12.23
C LEU A 167 3.56 11.21 -11.90
N GLU A 168 4.14 10.09 -11.48
CA GLU A 168 3.40 8.82 -11.43
C GLU A 168 2.43 8.73 -10.25
N ALA A 169 2.83 9.22 -9.06
CA ALA A 169 2.04 9.12 -7.83
C ALA A 169 0.69 9.81 -7.95
N SER A 170 0.65 11.04 -8.48
CA SER A 170 -0.59 11.81 -8.65
C SER A 170 -1.57 11.13 -9.61
N VAL A 171 -1.08 10.59 -10.72
CA VAL A 171 -1.90 9.86 -11.70
C VAL A 171 -2.47 8.58 -11.09
N ARG A 172 -1.68 7.87 -10.28
CA ARG A 172 -2.11 6.67 -9.57
C ARG A 172 -3.17 6.98 -8.51
N ASP A 173 -2.99 8.05 -7.74
CA ASP A 173 -3.96 8.45 -6.71
C ASP A 173 -5.33 8.78 -7.33
N MET A 174 -5.33 9.52 -8.45
CA MET A 174 -6.53 9.84 -9.21
C MET A 174 -7.23 8.61 -9.79
N SER A 175 -6.49 7.54 -10.06
CA SER A 175 -7.02 6.27 -10.57
C SER A 175 -7.36 5.24 -9.48
N GLY A 176 -7.14 5.63 -8.21
CA GLY A 176 -7.68 5.00 -7.01
C GLY A 176 -6.77 4.01 -6.30
N ALA A 177 -7.19 3.57 -5.10
CA ALA A 177 -6.36 2.79 -4.18
C ALA A 177 -5.68 1.61 -4.86
N HIS A 178 -6.40 0.88 -5.73
CA HIS A 178 -5.88 -0.24 -6.51
C HIS A 178 -4.55 0.10 -7.22
N ARG A 179 -4.42 1.29 -7.81
CA ARG A 179 -3.21 1.72 -8.52
C ARG A 179 -2.07 2.13 -7.61
N ILE A 180 -2.38 2.50 -6.37
CA ILE A 180 -1.39 2.78 -5.32
C ILE A 180 -0.89 1.46 -4.72
N VAL A 181 -1.79 0.60 -4.23
CA VAL A 181 -1.41 -0.67 -3.59
C VAL A 181 -0.87 -1.71 -4.56
N GLY A 182 -1.16 -1.59 -5.86
CA GLY A 182 -0.73 -2.59 -6.84
C GLY A 182 -1.58 -3.87 -6.80
N ASN A 183 -0.96 -4.98 -7.17
CA ASN A 183 -1.51 -6.30 -6.88
C ASN A 183 -1.49 -6.51 -5.37
N HIS A 184 -2.52 -7.17 -4.85
CA HIS A 184 -2.70 -7.29 -3.41
C HIS A 184 -3.59 -8.47 -3.03
N VAL A 185 -3.45 -8.88 -1.78
CA VAL A 185 -4.36 -9.79 -1.09
C VAL A 185 -4.96 -9.04 0.10
N VAL A 186 -6.26 -9.19 0.32
CA VAL A 186 -6.95 -8.77 1.54
C VAL A 186 -7.61 -9.99 2.18
N LEU A 187 -7.27 -10.25 3.44
CA LEU A 187 -7.89 -11.26 4.27
C LEU A 187 -8.89 -10.61 5.23
N ASP A 188 -10.04 -11.25 5.42
CA ASP A 188 -10.91 -11.03 6.58
C ASP A 188 -10.48 -11.98 7.69
N LEU A 189 -10.06 -11.42 8.83
CA LEU A 189 -9.60 -12.16 10.01
C LEU A 189 -10.72 -12.36 11.03
N GLY A 190 -11.94 -11.90 10.75
CA GLY A 190 -13.03 -11.79 11.72
C GLY A 190 -13.03 -10.47 12.49
N ASP A 191 -14.09 -10.24 13.27
CA ASP A 191 -14.25 -9.09 14.17
C ASP A 191 -14.01 -7.71 13.53
N GLY A 192 -14.29 -7.59 12.23
CA GLY A 192 -14.07 -6.37 11.46
C GLY A 192 -12.60 -5.96 11.36
N THR A 193 -11.70 -6.95 11.33
CA THR A 193 -10.26 -6.75 11.10
C THR A 193 -9.86 -7.40 9.79
N TYR A 194 -9.21 -6.61 8.93
CA TYR A 194 -8.77 -7.04 7.61
C TYR A 194 -7.26 -6.85 7.50
N ALA A 195 -6.55 -7.85 6.97
CA ALA A 195 -5.13 -7.74 6.67
C ALA A 195 -4.93 -7.48 5.19
N ALA A 196 -4.14 -6.47 4.83
CA ALA A 196 -3.79 -6.18 3.44
C ALA A 196 -2.29 -6.35 3.19
N TYR A 197 -1.99 -7.01 2.08
CA TYR A 197 -0.65 -7.25 1.54
C TYR A 197 -0.58 -6.54 0.19
N ALA A 198 0.23 -5.50 0.07
CA ALA A 198 0.35 -4.73 -1.17
C ALA A 198 1.58 -5.14 -2.00
N HIS A 199 1.71 -4.53 -3.17
CA HIS A 199 2.85 -4.67 -4.08
C HIS A 199 3.16 -6.12 -4.50
N VAL A 200 2.16 -7.00 -4.50
CA VAL A 200 2.29 -8.43 -4.81
C VAL A 200 2.83 -8.63 -6.23
N ARG A 201 3.62 -9.70 -6.42
CA ARG A 201 4.20 -10.04 -7.73
C ARG A 201 3.11 -10.51 -8.67
N LYS A 202 3.12 -10.00 -9.89
CA LYS A 202 2.19 -10.45 -10.93
C LYS A 202 2.33 -11.95 -11.21
N GLY A 203 1.22 -12.66 -11.30
CA GLY A 203 1.15 -14.09 -11.59
C GLY A 203 1.67 -14.97 -10.46
N SER A 204 1.68 -14.47 -9.21
CA SER A 204 2.21 -15.20 -8.06
C SER A 204 1.17 -15.63 -7.03
N LEU A 205 -0.08 -15.18 -7.17
CA LEU A 205 -1.16 -15.56 -6.26
C LEU A 205 -1.34 -17.09 -6.24
N GLN A 206 -1.51 -17.63 -5.04
CA GLN A 206 -1.85 -19.04 -4.79
C GLN A 206 -3.27 -19.19 -4.21
N VAL A 207 -3.99 -18.07 -4.11
CA VAL A 207 -5.34 -17.98 -3.55
C VAL A 207 -6.22 -17.07 -4.40
N GLU A 208 -7.53 -17.27 -4.32
CA GLU A 208 -8.56 -16.44 -4.93
C GLU A 208 -9.59 -15.95 -3.92
N ALA A 209 -10.41 -14.97 -4.32
CA ALA A 209 -11.44 -14.45 -3.44
C ALA A 209 -12.48 -15.52 -3.11
N GLY A 210 -12.75 -15.74 -1.82
CA GLY A 210 -13.60 -16.81 -1.31
C GLY A 210 -12.83 -17.92 -0.60
N ASP A 211 -11.52 -18.05 -0.82
CA ASP A 211 -10.70 -19.08 -0.18
C ASP A 211 -10.57 -18.86 1.33
N THR A 212 -10.62 -19.95 2.09
CA THR A 212 -10.20 -19.95 3.50
C THR A 212 -8.72 -20.32 3.58
N VAL A 213 -7.97 -19.59 4.39
CA VAL A 213 -6.52 -19.78 4.58
C VAL A 213 -6.21 -20.00 6.05
N ARG A 214 -5.12 -20.72 6.33
CA ARG A 214 -4.58 -20.88 7.69
C ARG A 214 -3.37 -19.99 7.92
N GLU A 215 -3.14 -19.57 9.16
CA GLU A 215 -1.90 -18.86 9.54
C GLU A 215 -0.66 -19.61 9.01
N GLY A 216 0.28 -18.87 8.42
CA GLY A 216 1.48 -19.42 7.80
C GLY A 216 1.30 -19.99 6.38
N GLN A 217 0.06 -20.14 5.88
CA GLN A 217 -0.18 -20.58 4.50
C GLN A 217 0.35 -19.54 3.50
N VAL A 218 1.07 -19.98 2.47
CA VAL A 218 1.54 -19.10 1.41
C VAL A 218 0.36 -18.59 0.58
N LEU A 219 0.26 -17.26 0.46
CA LEU A 219 -0.79 -16.56 -0.28
C LEU A 219 -0.31 -16.14 -1.67
N ALA A 220 0.92 -15.64 -1.75
CA ALA A 220 1.48 -15.03 -2.94
C ALA A 220 3.00 -14.85 -2.78
N ARG A 221 3.61 -14.08 -3.69
CA ARG A 221 5.01 -13.66 -3.57
C ARG A 221 5.15 -12.14 -3.59
N CYS A 222 6.15 -11.63 -2.88
CA CYS A 222 6.51 -10.22 -2.84
C CYS A 222 6.90 -9.75 -4.25
N GLY A 223 6.35 -8.62 -4.67
CA GLY A 223 6.55 -8.06 -6.00
C GLY A 223 7.04 -6.63 -5.96
N ASN A 224 6.71 -5.89 -7.02
CA ASN A 224 7.02 -4.48 -7.19
C ASN A 224 5.97 -3.84 -8.11
N SER A 225 4.70 -4.10 -7.84
CA SER A 225 3.56 -3.53 -8.55
C SER A 225 2.99 -2.32 -7.78
N GLY A 226 2.22 -1.45 -8.44
CA GLY A 226 1.64 -0.28 -7.78
C GLY A 226 2.60 0.91 -7.63
N ASN A 227 2.48 1.64 -6.52
CA ASN A 227 3.28 2.82 -6.19
C ASN A 227 4.45 2.44 -5.27
N SER A 228 5.34 1.56 -5.75
CA SER A 228 6.49 1.08 -5.00
C SER A 228 7.82 1.65 -5.52
N THR A 229 8.79 1.88 -4.63
CA THR A 229 10.14 2.30 -5.00
C THR A 229 11.06 1.12 -5.32
N GLU A 230 10.81 -0.05 -4.76
CA GLU A 230 11.58 -1.28 -4.98
C GLU A 230 10.84 -2.48 -4.38
N PRO A 231 11.20 -3.73 -4.71
CA PRO A 231 10.55 -4.89 -4.10
C PRO A 231 10.59 -4.85 -2.56
N HIS A 232 9.40 -4.81 -1.95
CA HIS A 232 9.18 -4.79 -0.50
C HIS A 232 7.76 -5.28 -0.20
N VAL A 233 7.52 -5.61 1.07
CA VAL A 233 6.17 -5.96 1.55
C VAL A 233 5.62 -4.77 2.31
N HIS A 234 4.54 -4.19 1.79
CA HIS A 234 3.69 -3.27 2.53
C HIS A 234 2.58 -4.08 3.18
N PHE A 235 2.51 -4.05 4.51
CA PHE A 235 1.52 -4.75 5.31
C PHE A 235 0.74 -3.79 6.20
N GLN A 236 -0.56 -4.04 6.38
CA GLN A 236 -1.38 -3.28 7.32
C GLN A 236 -2.59 -4.09 7.80
N LEU A 237 -3.07 -3.78 9.01
CA LEU A 237 -4.41 -4.14 9.45
C LEU A 237 -5.36 -2.95 9.29
N MET A 238 -6.62 -3.22 8.97
CA MET A 238 -7.62 -2.20 8.70
C MET A 238 -9.05 -2.63 9.05
N ASP A 239 -9.95 -1.67 9.23
CA ASP A 239 -11.33 -1.89 9.69
C ASP A 239 -12.36 -2.21 8.59
N HIS A 240 -11.94 -2.24 7.33
CA HIS A 240 -12.81 -2.46 6.20
C HIS A 240 -12.03 -3.05 5.01
N PRO A 241 -12.63 -3.94 4.18
CA PRO A 241 -11.92 -4.59 3.07
C PRO A 241 -11.66 -3.67 1.86
N ASP A 242 -12.49 -2.65 1.67
CA ASP A 242 -12.30 -1.63 0.63
C ASP A 242 -11.26 -0.59 1.07
N LEU A 243 -10.06 -0.70 0.50
CA LEU A 243 -8.93 0.19 0.73
C LEU A 243 -9.30 1.67 0.59
N ASP A 244 -10.23 2.07 -0.29
CA ASP A 244 -10.56 3.50 -0.43
C ASP A 244 -11.17 4.15 0.82
N VAL A 245 -11.78 3.33 1.69
CA VAL A 245 -12.50 3.81 2.87
C VAL A 245 -11.95 3.27 4.18
N ALA A 246 -11.11 2.23 4.11
CA ALA A 246 -10.52 1.58 5.24
C ALA A 246 -9.66 2.53 6.10
N ARG A 247 -9.64 2.25 7.40
CA ARG A 247 -8.82 2.93 8.41
C ARG A 247 -7.87 1.92 9.02
N GLY A 248 -6.66 2.37 9.30
CA GLY A 248 -5.64 1.49 9.88
C GLY A 248 -5.99 1.11 11.30
N ILE A 249 -5.73 -0.15 11.65
CA ILE A 249 -5.81 -0.69 13.00
C ILE A 249 -4.37 -0.95 13.48
N PRO A 250 -4.01 -0.57 14.72
CA PRO A 250 -2.70 -0.92 15.25
C PRO A 250 -2.54 -2.44 15.35
N PHE A 251 -1.35 -2.95 15.11
CA PHE A 251 -1.05 -4.38 15.20
C PHE A 251 0.26 -4.62 15.94
N THR A 252 0.50 -5.87 16.32
CA THR A 252 1.80 -6.37 16.75
C THR A 252 2.02 -7.75 16.15
N TRP A 253 3.26 -8.08 15.75
CA TRP A 253 3.57 -9.42 15.27
C TRP A 253 3.95 -10.34 16.43
N ARG A 254 3.32 -11.51 16.50
CA ARG A 254 3.61 -12.54 17.50
C ARG A 254 5.10 -12.90 17.44
N GLY A 255 5.77 -12.82 18.58
CA GLY A 255 7.21 -13.14 18.73
C GLY A 255 8.19 -12.11 18.15
N VAL A 256 7.70 -11.08 17.44
CA VAL A 256 8.55 -10.05 16.79
C VAL A 256 8.26 -8.65 17.32
N GLY A 257 7.02 -8.34 17.67
CA GLY A 257 6.58 -6.99 17.99
C GLY A 257 6.34 -6.16 16.72
N VAL A 258 6.66 -4.87 16.79
CA VAL A 258 6.62 -3.96 15.63
C VAL A 258 8.01 -3.33 15.49
N PRO A 259 8.85 -3.80 14.56
CA PRO A 259 10.22 -3.32 14.42
C PRO A 259 10.25 -1.85 13.97
N ALA A 260 11.15 -1.06 14.54
CA ALA A 260 11.40 0.34 14.16
C ALA A 260 12.16 0.45 12.83
N GLY A 261 12.16 1.62 12.20
CA GLY A 261 12.86 1.86 10.94
C GLY A 261 14.36 1.56 11.05
N GLY A 262 14.86 0.66 10.19
CA GLY A 262 16.22 0.14 10.21
C GLY A 262 16.44 -1.03 11.16
N GLU A 263 15.45 -1.39 11.98
CA GLU A 263 15.50 -2.56 12.85
C GLU A 263 15.28 -3.84 12.04
N ALA A 264 16.17 -4.79 12.25
CA ALA A 264 16.13 -6.08 11.61
C ALA A 264 15.50 -7.13 12.53
N PHE A 265 14.66 -8.00 11.98
CA PHE A 265 14.00 -9.06 12.71
C PHE A 265 14.05 -10.38 11.93
N THR A 266 13.80 -11.48 12.64
CA THR A 266 13.68 -12.80 12.05
C THR A 266 12.31 -13.36 12.38
N ALA A 267 11.51 -13.61 11.35
CA ALA A 267 10.25 -14.31 11.48
C ALA A 267 10.48 -15.82 11.36
N GLU A 268 10.20 -16.54 12.45
CA GLU A 268 10.23 -18.01 12.41
C GLU A 268 9.18 -18.50 11.41
N GLY A 269 9.59 -19.38 10.49
CA GLY A 269 8.62 -20.06 9.63
C GLY A 269 7.81 -21.03 10.48
N ALA A 270 6.51 -21.10 10.24
CA ALA A 270 5.75 -22.29 10.64
C ALA A 270 6.44 -23.49 9.98
N VAL A 271 7.22 -24.24 10.75
CA VAL A 271 7.76 -25.53 10.31
C VAL A 271 6.51 -26.36 10.00
N SER A 272 6.20 -26.60 8.72
CA SER A 272 5.22 -27.62 8.38
C SER A 272 5.87 -28.96 8.72
N THR A 273 5.74 -29.38 9.98
CA THR A 273 6.01 -30.75 10.36
C THR A 273 4.89 -31.61 9.78
N GLY A 274 5.20 -32.32 8.68
CA GLY A 274 4.42 -33.46 8.19
C GLY A 274 3.45 -33.18 7.06
#